data_AF-A0A2S1Z7P0-F1
#
_entry.id   AF-A0A2S1Z7P0-F1
#
_cell.length_a   1.000
_cell.length_b   1.000
_cell.length_c   1.000
_cell.angle_alpha   90.00
_cell.angle_beta   90.00
_cell.angle_gamma   90.00
#
_symmetry.space_group_name_H-M   'P 1'
#
loop_
_entity.id
_entity.type
_entity.pdbx_description
1 polymer ?
#
loop_
_entity_poly.entity_id
_entity_poly.type
_entity_poly.pdbx_seq_one_letter_code
_entity_poly.pdbx_strand_id
1 'polypeptide(L)'
;MGGDASSRGKRPRQGLAARWRESADRHLTPTKRSLIVTWISFGTTWGAVRLITHGIRGGWLPWGNITTAGRHFHHYNLGIGTLACVGLVAVRGDERAVGHPALAAAYGSGTALIADEFALLLDLRDVYWARQGRLSVDVSLGILSALGAYLTAVPFWHECARVTRHHLLAAAGRGPAAGRRDPYPAPDR
;
A
#
# COMPACT_ATOMS: atom_id res chain seq x y z
N MET A 1 -8.28 -48.79 42.07
CA MET A 1 -7.10 -48.08 41.50
C MET A 1 -7.18 -48.30 40.00
N GLY A 2 -7.70 -47.43 39.14
CA GLY A 2 -7.58 -45.97 39.08
C GLY A 2 -6.36 -45.63 38.22
N GLY A 3 -6.49 -45.62 36.88
CA GLY A 3 -5.36 -45.42 35.97
C GLY A 3 -5.76 -45.03 34.54
N ASP A 4 -5.78 -43.72 34.33
CA ASP A 4 -5.57 -42.97 33.07
C ASP A 4 -6.27 -43.42 31.77
N ALA A 5 -7.52 -42.97 31.63
CA ALA A 5 -8.09 -42.68 30.32
C ALA A 5 -7.42 -41.41 29.76
N SER A 6 -6.38 -41.59 28.95
CA SER A 6 -5.74 -40.53 28.17
C SER A 6 -6.77 -39.73 27.36
N SER A 7 -7.17 -38.56 27.86
CA SER A 7 -8.01 -37.62 27.12
C SER A 7 -7.15 -36.98 26.03
N ARG A 8 -7.02 -37.65 24.87
CA ARG A 8 -6.59 -37.00 23.63
C ARG A 8 -7.69 -36.01 23.22
N GLY A 9 -7.63 -34.82 23.78
CA GLY A 9 -8.45 -33.69 23.37
C GLY A 9 -8.28 -33.50 21.87
N LYS A 10 -9.37 -33.69 21.10
CA LYS A 10 -9.43 -33.35 19.68
C LYS A 10 -9.08 -31.87 19.57
N ARG A 11 -7.85 -31.54 19.11
CA ARG A 11 -7.48 -30.15 18.83
C ARG A 11 -8.54 -29.59 17.86
N PRO A 12 -9.18 -28.45 18.18
CA PRO A 12 -10.20 -27.88 17.32
C PRO A 12 -9.60 -27.68 15.93
N ARG A 13 -10.29 -28.16 14.88
CA ARG A 13 -9.84 -28.02 13.49
C ARG A 13 -9.72 -26.53 13.20
N GLN A 14 -8.49 -26.00 13.21
CA GLN A 14 -8.27 -24.60 12.91
C GLN A 14 -8.79 -24.31 11.49
N GLY A 15 -9.64 -23.29 11.37
CA GLY A 15 -10.22 -22.90 10.09
C GLY A 15 -9.15 -22.52 9.05
N LEU A 16 -9.46 -22.63 7.77
CA LEU A 16 -8.52 -22.33 6.68
C LEU A 16 -7.88 -20.93 6.81
N ALA A 17 -8.65 -19.93 7.27
CA ALA A 17 -8.15 -18.60 7.55
C ALA A 17 -7.06 -18.55 8.65
N ALA A 18 -7.19 -19.37 9.69
CA ALA A 18 -6.18 -19.47 10.74
C ALA A 18 -4.89 -20.09 10.20
N ARG A 19 -5.01 -21.12 9.34
CA ARG A 19 -3.85 -21.75 8.67
C ARG A 19 -3.16 -20.80 7.71
N TRP A 20 -3.90 -19.98 6.96
CA TRP A 20 -3.32 -18.95 6.09
C TRP A 20 -2.60 -17.86 6.87
N ARG A 21 -3.18 -17.41 8.00
CA ARG A 21 -2.51 -16.46 8.90
C ARG A 21 -1.21 -17.03 9.44
N GLU A 22 -1.24 -18.27 9.92
CA GLU A 22 -0.05 -18.95 10.44
C GLU A 22 1.04 -19.12 9.36
N SER A 23 0.65 -19.47 8.13
CA SER A 23 1.58 -19.55 7.01
C SER A 23 2.17 -18.17 6.65
N ALA A 24 1.35 -17.12 6.66
CA ALA A 24 1.82 -15.77 6.40
C ALA A 24 2.82 -15.31 7.48
N ASP A 25 2.53 -15.61 8.75
CA ASP A 25 3.40 -15.26 9.89
C ASP A 25 4.75 -15.98 9.83
N ARG A 26 4.81 -17.20 9.27
CA ARG A 26 6.06 -17.95 9.11
C ARG A 26 6.93 -17.49 7.94
N HIS A 27 6.33 -16.96 6.87
CA HIS A 27 7.04 -16.72 5.60
C HIS A 27 7.17 -15.25 5.21
N LEU A 28 6.47 -14.33 5.87
CA LEU A 28 6.50 -12.90 5.55
C LEU A 28 7.05 -12.10 6.71
N THR A 29 7.92 -11.13 6.40
CA THR A 29 8.28 -10.09 7.37
C THR A 29 7.03 -9.28 7.74
N PRO A 30 6.95 -8.70 8.96
CA PRO A 30 5.82 -7.86 9.36
C PRO A 30 5.50 -6.76 8.34
N THR A 31 6.53 -6.10 7.81
CA THR A 31 6.40 -5.09 6.76
C THR A 31 5.80 -5.65 5.47
N LYS A 32 6.32 -6.78 4.96
CA LYS A 32 5.81 -7.39 3.73
C LYS A 32 4.35 -7.83 3.88
N ARG A 33 4.01 -8.38 5.05
CA ARG A 33 2.62 -8.74 5.38
C ARG A 33 1.71 -7.51 5.35
N SER A 34 2.09 -6.42 6.03
CA SER A 34 1.30 -5.19 6.04
C SER A 34 1.13 -4.61 4.64
N LEU A 35 2.18 -4.60 3.82
CA LEU A 35 2.08 -4.14 2.42
C LEU A 35 1.12 -4.98 1.58
N ILE A 36 1.14 -6.31 1.73
CA ILE A 36 0.20 -7.21 1.04
C ILE A 36 -1.24 -6.94 1.51
N VAL A 37 -1.44 -6.78 2.82
CA VAL A 37 -2.76 -6.47 3.38
C VAL A 37 -3.27 -5.11 2.88
N THR A 38 -2.41 -4.09 2.82
CA THR A 38 -2.74 -2.79 2.21
C THR A 38 -3.14 -2.96 0.75
N TRP A 39 -2.37 -3.71 -0.04
CA TRP A 39 -2.66 -3.91 -1.47
C TRP A 39 -3.99 -4.64 -1.70
N ILE A 40 -4.23 -5.73 -0.96
CA ILE A 40 -5.48 -6.50 -1.05
C ILE A 40 -6.66 -5.62 -0.61
N SER A 41 -6.58 -4.98 0.55
CA SER A 41 -7.67 -4.14 1.08
C SER A 41 -7.99 -2.97 0.16
N PHE A 42 -6.98 -2.34 -0.45
CA PHE A 42 -7.18 -1.30 -1.47
C PHE A 42 -7.98 -1.86 -2.66
N GLY A 43 -7.49 -2.93 -3.28
CA GLY A 43 -8.12 -3.52 -4.47
C GLY A 43 -9.54 -4.02 -4.21
N THR A 44 -9.77 -4.67 -3.07
CA THR A 44 -11.11 -5.17 -2.69
C THR A 44 -12.06 -4.01 -2.41
N THR A 45 -11.62 -2.97 -1.69
CA THR A 45 -12.47 -1.83 -1.35
C THR A 45 -12.84 -1.04 -2.60
N TRP A 46 -11.85 -0.71 -3.43
CA TRP A 46 -12.07 -0.02 -4.70
C TRP A 46 -13.03 -0.80 -5.60
N GLY A 47 -12.76 -2.09 -5.80
CA GLY A 47 -13.63 -2.95 -6.63
C GLY A 47 -15.05 -3.06 -6.08
N ALA A 48 -15.21 -3.20 -4.76
CA ALA A 48 -16.52 -3.28 -4.12
C ALA A 48 -17.31 -1.98 -4.27
N VAL A 49 -16.70 -0.82 -4.00
CA VAL A 49 -17.34 0.49 -4.14
C VAL A 49 -17.75 0.74 -5.59
N ARG A 50 -16.90 0.37 -6.55
CA ARG A 50 -17.21 0.48 -7.98
C ARG A 50 -18.39 -0.41 -8.36
N LEU A 51 -18.39 -1.66 -7.89
CA LEU A 51 -19.46 -2.62 -8.14
C LEU A 51 -20.79 -2.13 -7.56
N ILE A 52 -20.78 -1.65 -6.32
CA ILE A 52 -21.96 -1.07 -5.66
C ILE A 52 -22.47 0.14 -6.45
N THR A 53 -21.59 1.06 -6.85
CA THR A 53 -21.97 2.27 -7.59
C THR A 53 -22.59 1.93 -8.95
N HIS A 54 -22.02 0.96 -9.67
CA HIS A 54 -22.62 0.47 -10.93
C HIS A 54 -23.92 -0.31 -10.67
N GLY A 55 -24.00 -1.02 -9.55
CA GLY A 55 -25.19 -1.61 -8.93
C GLY A 55 -26.38 -0.67 -8.89
N ILE A 56 -26.17 0.42 -8.17
CA ILE A 56 -27.16 1.46 -7.91
C ILE A 56 -27.53 2.18 -9.22
N ARG A 57 -26.54 2.55 -10.04
CA ARG A 57 -26.80 3.23 -11.33
C ARG A 57 -27.55 2.34 -12.34
N GLY A 58 -27.32 1.04 -12.32
CA GLY A 58 -28.00 0.07 -13.19
C GLY A 58 -29.33 -0.42 -12.65
N GLY A 59 -29.75 -0.03 -11.44
CA GLY A 59 -31.03 -0.41 -10.85
C GLY A 59 -31.15 -1.86 -10.37
N TRP A 60 -30.04 -2.59 -10.25
CA TRP A 60 -30.02 -4.01 -9.81
C TRP A 60 -29.62 -4.18 -8.35
N LEU A 61 -29.29 -3.09 -7.66
CA LEU A 61 -29.01 -3.07 -6.23
C LEU A 61 -30.08 -2.25 -5.50
N PRO A 62 -30.69 -2.75 -4.41
CA PRO A 62 -31.79 -2.08 -3.71
C PRO A 62 -31.34 -0.91 -2.83
N TRP A 63 -30.07 -0.47 -2.93
CA TRP A 63 -29.51 0.59 -2.10
C TRP A 63 -29.58 1.96 -2.79
N GLY A 64 -29.90 3.00 -2.03
CA GLY A 64 -29.86 4.39 -2.48
C GLY A 64 -28.51 5.07 -2.16
N ASN A 65 -28.30 6.26 -2.72
CA ASN A 65 -27.15 7.10 -2.35
C ASN A 65 -27.23 7.53 -0.88
N ILE A 66 -26.08 7.65 -0.21
CA ILE A 66 -26.00 8.21 1.14
C ILE A 66 -26.14 9.73 1.03
N THR A 67 -27.23 10.28 1.57
CA THR A 67 -27.48 11.71 1.65
C THR A 67 -27.51 12.16 3.10
N THR A 68 -26.77 13.23 3.41
CA THR A 68 -26.77 13.85 4.74
C THR A 68 -27.21 15.30 4.56
N ALA A 69 -28.31 15.68 5.21
CA ALA A 69 -28.87 17.05 5.18
C ALA A 69 -29.09 17.63 3.76
N GLY A 70 -29.53 16.81 2.81
CA GLY A 70 -29.80 17.24 1.43
C GLY A 70 -28.58 17.37 0.52
N ARG A 71 -27.37 17.01 1.00
CA ARG A 71 -26.15 16.93 0.18
C ARG A 71 -25.68 15.48 0.06
N HIS A 72 -25.16 15.13 -1.12
CA HIS A 72 -24.55 13.82 -1.34
C HIS A 72 -23.29 13.69 -0.49
N PHE A 73 -23.24 12.66 0.35
CA PHE A 73 -22.06 12.37 1.14
C PHE A 73 -21.13 11.49 0.32
N HIS A 74 -20.07 12.10 -0.18
CA HIS A 74 -19.03 11.41 -0.93
C HIS A 74 -18.22 10.49 -0.03
N HIS A 75 -17.99 9.28 -0.47
CA HIS A 75 -17.33 8.26 0.34
C HIS A 75 -15.82 8.53 0.49
N TYR A 76 -15.23 9.40 -0.33
CA TYR A 76 -13.87 9.90 -0.08
C TYR A 76 -13.71 10.55 1.30
N ASN A 77 -14.77 11.15 1.87
CA ASN A 77 -14.73 11.76 3.21
C ASN A 77 -14.49 10.70 4.30
N LEU A 78 -15.08 9.51 4.16
CA LEU A 78 -14.80 8.37 5.04
C LEU A 78 -13.34 7.92 4.89
N GLY A 79 -12.82 7.97 3.66
CA GLY A 79 -11.42 7.71 3.38
C GLY A 79 -10.49 8.69 4.10
N ILE A 80 -10.77 10.00 4.02
CA ILE A 80 -10.01 11.05 4.72
C ILE A 80 -10.03 10.81 6.24
N GLY A 81 -11.21 10.58 6.82
CA GLY A 81 -11.35 10.31 8.26
C GLY A 81 -10.57 9.05 8.69
N THR A 82 -10.65 7.99 7.88
CA THR A 82 -9.91 6.74 8.12
C THR A 82 -8.40 6.98 8.09
N LEU A 83 -7.89 7.70 7.08
CA LEU A 83 -6.47 8.00 6.97
C LEU A 83 -5.98 8.95 8.06
N ALA A 84 -6.81 9.89 8.53
CA ALA A 84 -6.50 10.75 9.67
C ALA A 84 -6.32 9.92 10.95
N CYS A 85 -7.21 8.94 11.21
CA CYS A 85 -7.07 8.02 12.33
C CYS A 85 -5.81 7.14 12.20
N VAL A 86 -5.52 6.63 10.99
CA VAL A 86 -4.29 5.87 10.73
C VAL A 86 -3.06 6.73 11.00
N GLY A 87 -3.05 7.98 10.53
CA GLY A 87 -1.98 8.94 10.77
C GLY A 87 -1.79 9.23 12.25
N LEU A 88 -2.87 9.37 13.02
CA LEU A 88 -2.79 9.55 14.47
C LEU A 88 -2.13 8.36 15.18
N VAL A 89 -2.50 7.13 14.79
CA VAL A 89 -1.86 5.90 15.32
C VAL A 89 -0.38 5.85 14.94
N ALA A 90 -0.04 6.25 13.70
CA ALA A 90 1.34 6.31 13.24
C ALA A 90 2.18 7.35 14.01
N VAL A 91 1.64 8.55 14.24
CA VAL A 91 2.30 9.62 15.01
C VAL A 91 2.52 9.22 16.47
N ARG A 92 1.60 8.44 17.05
CA ARG A 92 1.79 7.88 18.41
C ARG A 92 3.02 6.98 18.50
N GLY A 93 3.45 6.37 17.39
CA GLY A 93 4.72 5.62 17.31
C GLY A 93 4.73 4.28 18.04
N ASP A 94 3.57 3.75 18.44
CA ASP A 94 3.50 2.41 19.05
C ASP A 94 3.78 1.35 17.98
N GLU A 95 4.97 0.74 18.03
CA GLU A 95 5.42 -0.25 17.02
C GLU A 95 4.44 -1.42 16.86
N ARG A 96 3.78 -1.85 17.94
CA ARG A 96 2.80 -2.95 17.86
C ARG A 96 1.55 -2.50 17.11
N ALA A 97 1.08 -1.28 17.36
CA ALA A 97 -0.08 -0.73 16.67
C ALA A 97 0.23 -0.40 15.19
N VAL A 98 1.39 0.20 14.92
CA VAL A 98 1.84 0.56 13.57
C VAL A 98 2.11 -0.68 12.71
N GLY A 99 2.68 -1.73 13.32
CA GLY A 99 2.91 -3.01 12.65
C GLY A 99 1.66 -3.88 12.49
N HIS A 100 0.50 -3.45 13.03
CA HIS A 100 -0.69 -4.31 13.06
C HIS A 100 -1.37 -4.40 11.67
N PRO A 101 -1.70 -5.62 11.17
CA PRO A 101 -2.35 -5.79 9.88
C PRO A 101 -3.68 -5.04 9.72
N ALA A 102 -4.40 -4.81 10.83
CA ALA A 102 -5.64 -4.02 10.79
C ALA A 102 -5.40 -2.56 10.39
N LEU A 103 -4.28 -1.97 10.83
CA LEU A 103 -3.93 -0.61 10.46
C LEU A 103 -3.59 -0.53 8.97
N ALA A 104 -2.89 -1.54 8.45
CA ALA A 104 -2.62 -1.69 7.02
C ALA A 104 -3.92 -1.83 6.19
N ALA A 105 -4.86 -2.63 6.68
CA ALA A 105 -6.17 -2.78 6.03
C ALA A 105 -6.96 -1.47 6.03
N ALA A 106 -6.96 -0.73 7.14
CA ALA A 106 -7.59 0.58 7.25
C ALA A 106 -6.94 1.59 6.28
N TYR A 107 -5.60 1.60 6.21
CA TYR A 107 -4.86 2.45 5.28
C TYR A 107 -5.21 2.16 3.81
N GLY A 108 -5.17 0.88 3.40
CA GLY A 108 -5.50 0.49 2.03
C GLY A 108 -6.96 0.83 1.66
N SER A 109 -7.89 0.54 2.58
CA SER A 109 -9.32 0.85 2.37
C SER A 109 -9.57 2.35 2.30
N GLY A 110 -9.01 3.14 3.22
CA GLY A 110 -9.16 4.59 3.22
C GLY A 110 -8.58 5.24 1.95
N THR A 111 -7.42 4.75 1.50
CA THR A 111 -6.81 5.21 0.25
C THR A 111 -7.67 4.87 -0.97
N ALA A 112 -8.29 3.68 -1.01
CA ALA A 112 -9.18 3.27 -2.09
C ALA A 112 -10.43 4.15 -2.19
N LEU A 113 -11.03 4.52 -1.05
CA LEU A 113 -12.19 5.40 -1.00
C LEU A 113 -11.88 6.81 -1.56
N ILE A 114 -10.68 7.31 -1.31
CA ILE A 114 -10.22 8.60 -1.85
C ILE A 114 -9.95 8.47 -3.36
N ALA A 115 -9.28 7.40 -3.78
CA ALA A 115 -8.90 7.18 -5.17
C ALA A 115 -10.13 6.98 -6.09
N ASP A 116 -11.20 6.35 -5.60
CA ASP A 116 -12.42 6.10 -6.38
C ASP A 116 -13.12 7.40 -6.85
N GLU A 117 -13.03 8.45 -6.03
CA GLU A 117 -13.59 9.78 -6.30
C GLU A 117 -12.49 10.83 -6.57
N PHE A 118 -11.29 10.41 -6.96
CA PHE A 118 -10.16 11.33 -7.20
C PHE A 118 -10.49 12.47 -8.17
N ALA A 119 -11.24 12.20 -9.24
CA ALA A 119 -11.65 13.24 -10.18
C ALA A 119 -12.56 14.33 -9.56
N LEU A 120 -13.32 14.01 -8.51
CA LEU A 120 -14.17 14.96 -7.78
C LEU A 120 -13.35 15.82 -6.82
N LEU A 121 -12.31 15.25 -6.20
CA LEU A 121 -11.41 15.97 -5.28
C LEU A 121 -10.65 17.12 -5.97
N LEU A 122 -10.32 16.93 -7.25
CA LEU A 122 -9.63 17.93 -8.05
C LEU A 122 -10.59 18.87 -8.81
N ASP A 123 -11.90 18.80 -8.53
CA ASP A 123 -12.97 19.51 -9.25
C ASP A 123 -12.76 19.49 -10.78
N LEU A 124 -12.38 18.33 -11.35
CA LEU A 124 -12.27 18.16 -12.81
C LEU A 124 -13.68 18.17 -13.42
N ARG A 125 -14.31 19.33 -13.45
CA ARG A 125 -15.50 19.57 -14.27
C ARG A 125 -15.07 19.70 -15.71
N ASP A 126 -15.00 18.60 -16.45
CA ASP A 126 -14.85 18.57 -17.92
C ASP A 126 -13.62 19.24 -18.56
N VAL A 127 -12.84 20.09 -17.88
CA VAL A 127 -11.83 20.95 -18.53
C VAL A 127 -10.48 20.25 -18.79
N TYR A 128 -10.38 18.92 -18.64
CA TYR A 128 -9.14 18.20 -19.02
C TYR A 128 -9.36 16.87 -19.78
N TRP A 129 -10.52 16.70 -20.44
CA TRP A 129 -10.77 15.66 -21.47
C TRP A 129 -11.13 14.23 -21.05
N ALA A 130 -11.71 13.98 -19.87
CA ALA A 130 -12.18 12.65 -19.50
C ALA A 130 -13.56 12.65 -18.83
N ARG A 131 -14.41 11.69 -19.21
CA ARG A 131 -15.56 11.25 -18.39
C ARG A 131 -15.04 11.07 -16.95
N GLN A 132 -15.53 11.82 -15.96
CA GLN A 132 -14.93 11.86 -14.61
C GLN A 132 -14.70 10.47 -13.99
N GLY A 133 -15.51 9.47 -14.36
CA GLY A 133 -15.32 8.09 -13.94
C GLY A 133 -14.06 7.41 -14.46
N ARG A 134 -13.47 7.81 -15.60
CA ARG A 134 -12.31 7.15 -16.19
C ARG A 134 -11.01 7.52 -15.48
N LEU A 135 -10.81 8.80 -15.18
CA LEU A 135 -9.60 9.26 -14.49
C LEU A 135 -9.44 8.59 -13.12
N SER A 136 -10.51 8.50 -12.31
CA SER A 136 -10.42 7.81 -11.02
C SER A 136 -10.10 6.32 -11.17
N VAL A 137 -10.53 5.68 -12.26
CA VAL A 137 -10.18 4.29 -12.58
C VAL A 137 -8.71 4.19 -12.92
N ASP A 138 -8.21 5.05 -13.80
CA ASP A 138 -6.81 5.04 -14.25
C ASP A 138 -5.85 5.27 -13.07
N VAL A 139 -6.17 6.22 -12.20
CA VAL A 139 -5.41 6.48 -10.96
C VAL A 139 -5.46 5.28 -10.02
N SER A 140 -6.63 4.69 -9.81
CA SER A 140 -6.77 3.54 -8.91
C SER A 140 -6.04 2.30 -9.43
N LEU A 141 -6.14 2.03 -10.73
CA LEU A 141 -5.39 0.96 -11.40
C LEU A 141 -3.89 1.24 -11.39
N GLY A 142 -3.46 2.50 -11.55
CA GLY A 142 -2.07 2.91 -11.44
C GLY A 142 -1.50 2.62 -10.05
N ILE A 143 -2.21 3.02 -8.98
CA ILE A 143 -1.83 2.72 -7.59
C ILE A 143 -1.76 1.21 -7.35
N LEU A 144 -2.79 0.47 -7.77
CA LEU A 144 -2.86 -0.98 -7.60
C LEU A 144 -1.70 -1.69 -8.34
N SER A 145 -1.41 -1.25 -9.57
CA SER A 145 -0.36 -1.83 -10.41
C SER A 145 1.02 -1.50 -9.87
N ALA A 146 1.26 -0.26 -9.45
CA ALA A 146 2.54 0.17 -8.88
C ALA A 146 2.85 -0.59 -7.58
N LEU A 147 1.87 -0.71 -6.68
CA LEU A 147 2.05 -1.45 -5.44
C LEU A 147 2.20 -2.96 -5.68
N GLY A 148 1.46 -3.52 -6.64
CA GLY A 148 1.62 -4.91 -7.06
C GLY A 148 3.01 -5.19 -7.65
N ALA A 149 3.50 -4.32 -8.53
CA ALA A 149 4.84 -4.42 -9.12
C ALA A 149 5.93 -4.27 -8.05
N TYR A 150 5.76 -3.36 -7.09
CA TYR A 150 6.68 -3.22 -5.96
C TYR A 150 6.76 -4.52 -5.14
N LEU A 151 5.61 -5.13 -4.84
CA LEU A 151 5.53 -6.37 -4.06
C LEU A 151 6.15 -7.58 -4.76
N THR A 152 6.06 -7.66 -6.09
CA THR A 152 6.60 -8.80 -6.87
C THR A 152 8.08 -8.62 -7.25
N ALA A 153 8.53 -7.38 -7.49
CA ALA A 153 9.89 -7.09 -7.94
C ALA A 153 10.85 -6.69 -6.80
N VAL A 154 10.52 -6.98 -5.54
CA VAL A 154 11.38 -6.64 -4.36
C VAL A 154 12.87 -7.02 -4.55
N PRO A 155 13.24 -8.21 -5.06
CA PRO A 155 14.65 -8.55 -5.26
C PRO A 155 15.34 -7.69 -6.33
N PHE A 156 14.61 -7.36 -7.40
CA PHE A 156 15.10 -6.51 -8.49
C PHE A 156 15.34 -5.07 -8.00
N TRP A 157 14.41 -4.50 -7.24
CA TRP A 157 14.57 -3.15 -6.70
C TRP A 157 15.75 -3.02 -5.73
N HIS A 158 15.97 -4.04 -4.89
CA HIS A 158 17.16 -4.08 -4.03
C HIS A 158 18.45 -4.11 -4.83
N GLU A 159 18.46 -4.86 -5.93
CA GLU A 159 19.62 -4.96 -6.79
C GLU A 159 19.91 -3.64 -7.53
N CYS A 160 18.88 -2.98 -8.06
CA CYS A 160 19.02 -1.64 -8.63
C CYS A 160 19.58 -0.65 -7.62
N ALA A 161 19.02 -0.60 -6.40
CA ALA A 161 19.49 0.31 -5.35
C ALA A 161 20.96 0.04 -4.96
N ARG A 162 21.36 -1.24 -4.88
CA ARG A 162 22.74 -1.66 -4.58
C ARG A 162 23.70 -1.17 -5.67
N VAL A 163 23.38 -1.42 -6.93
CA VAL A 163 24.19 -1.00 -8.09
C VAL A 163 24.30 0.53 -8.14
N THR A 164 23.18 1.25 -8.01
CA THR A 164 23.19 2.72 -8.01
C THR A 164 24.03 3.29 -6.87
N ARG A 165 23.92 2.74 -5.65
CA ARG A 165 24.73 3.17 -4.50
C ARG A 165 26.23 2.99 -4.75
N HIS A 166 26.64 1.85 -5.32
CA HIS A 166 28.04 1.62 -5.65
C HIS A 166 28.58 2.63 -6.68
N HIS A 167 27.79 2.98 -7.70
CA HIS A 167 28.21 3.99 -8.68
C HIS A 167 28.31 5.39 -8.07
N LEU A 168 27.36 5.79 -7.22
CA LEU A 168 27.39 7.09 -6.56
C LEU A 168 28.59 7.21 -5.59
N LEU A 169 28.87 6.16 -4.82
CA LEU A 169 30.03 6.14 -3.91
C LEU A 169 31.36 6.12 -4.68
N ALA A 170 31.43 5.38 -5.79
CA ALA A 170 32.62 5.36 -6.66
C ALA A 170 32.84 6.71 -7.37
N ALA A 171 31.77 7.41 -7.75
CA ALA A 171 31.84 8.75 -8.33
C ALA A 171 32.23 9.80 -7.27
N ALA A 172 31.69 9.71 -6.06
CA ALA A 172 32.03 10.61 -4.95
C ALA A 172 33.47 10.41 -4.43
N GLY A 173 34.00 9.18 -4.50
CA GLY A 173 35.39 8.87 -4.16
C GLY A 173 36.42 9.36 -5.19
N ARG A 174 35.98 9.79 -6.38
CA ARG A 174 36.81 10.42 -7.44
C ARG A 174 36.69 11.95 -7.43
N GLY A 175 36.76 12.57 -6.25
CA GLY A 175 36.83 14.03 -6.13
C GLY A 175 38.05 14.63 -6.88
N PRO A 176 38.02 15.91 -7.26
CA PRO A 176 39.01 16.56 -8.13
C PRO A 176 40.34 16.79 -7.40
N ALA A 177 41.10 15.72 -7.18
CA ALA A 177 42.45 15.76 -6.62
C ALA A 177 43.48 15.07 -7.54
N ALA A 178 43.19 14.96 -8.83
CA ALA A 178 44.12 14.47 -9.85
C ALA A 178 44.73 15.62 -10.69
N GLY A 179 44.86 16.82 -10.10
CA GLY A 179 45.30 18.02 -10.81
C GLY A 179 46.24 18.90 -9.98
N ARG A 180 47.46 18.42 -9.68
CA ARG A 180 48.69 19.14 -9.25
C ARG A 180 49.65 18.15 -8.58
N ARG A 181 50.95 18.02 -8.82
CA ARG A 181 52.03 18.68 -9.60
C ARG A 181 52.97 17.52 -10.07
N ASP A 182 53.80 17.67 -11.08
CA ASP A 182 55.17 18.17 -10.87
C ASP A 182 55.76 18.85 -12.11
N PRO A 183 56.38 20.03 -11.97
CA PRO A 183 57.20 20.63 -13.01
C PRO A 183 58.62 20.01 -13.00
N TYR A 184 58.97 19.35 -14.11
CA TYR A 184 60.30 19.10 -14.69
C TYR A 184 61.45 18.61 -13.78
N PRO A 185 62.10 17.45 -14.09
CA PRO A 185 63.44 17.19 -13.59
C PRO A 185 64.48 17.93 -14.47
N ALA A 186 65.30 18.78 -13.86
CA ALA A 186 66.46 19.36 -14.53
C ALA A 186 67.46 18.23 -14.89
N PRO A 187 67.96 18.17 -16.14
CA PRO A 187 69.01 17.21 -16.48
C PRO A 187 70.34 17.66 -15.88
N ASP A 188 71.05 16.68 -15.35
CA ASP A 188 72.43 16.79 -14.90
C ASP A 188 73.40 16.79 -16.10
N ARG A 189 74.39 17.69 -16.01
CA ARG A 189 75.63 17.84 -16.82
C ARG A 189 75.60 18.81 -17.99
#